data_AF-A0A0F2LAU4-F1
#
_entry.id   AF-A0A0F2LAU4-F1
#
_cell.length_a   1.000
_cell.length_b   1.000
_cell.length_c   1.000
_cell.angle_alpha   90.00
_cell.angle_beta   90.00
_cell.angle_gamma   90.00
#
_symmetry.space_group_name_H-M   'P 1'
#
loop_
_entity.id
_entity.type
_entity.pdbx_description
1 polymer ?
#
loop_
_entity_poly.entity_id
_entity_poly.type
_entity_poly.pdbx_seq_one_letter_code
_entity_poly.pdbx_strand_id
1 'polypeptide(L)'
;MMIVYQCGIYTCIKSPVDWHLIDALAIITVIWIIATFIYKGIKQYKVFNYPQMYAMIPYPEWDNKLLGKSNVGAGRLIAGFFKTLFVDALTMAVLGCEFGESYAEIVRTKTVKRAAKLLIVWGFIFAGLSTIIAYITFPYNYIILNITNPARILGMLGGLFIIIGAAIWLSVRYKEVNYKGVFDFIGADYLPVMVLLIGISGFILQGAILAYATYGTTLPVEAFLWTAIHFHAITVAAFFWLFFWTNADHIIYMFFWRTYYHAYEGLPNITTKLPQETLHPLNRTGKEIQGGYKYKK
;
A
#
# COMPACT_ATOMS: atom_id res chain seq x y z
N MET A 1 -10.85 -38.42 6.74
CA MET A 1 -12.12 -38.16 6.05
C MET A 1 -12.34 -36.66 6.12
N MET A 2 -12.27 -35.94 5.00
CA MET A 2 -12.44 -34.48 4.99
C MET A 2 -13.91 -34.16 5.23
N ILE A 3 -14.21 -33.38 6.27
CA ILE A 3 -15.57 -32.88 6.49
C ILE A 3 -15.69 -31.57 5.72
N VAL A 4 -16.25 -31.64 4.52
CA VAL A 4 -16.68 -30.47 3.75
C VAL A 4 -18.04 -30.05 4.29
N TYR A 5 -18.15 -28.78 4.66
CA TYR A 5 -19.38 -28.18 5.14
C TYR A 5 -20.02 -27.34 4.03
N GLN A 6 -21.34 -27.22 4.09
CA GLN A 6 -22.08 -26.22 3.31
C GLN A 6 -22.13 -24.92 4.10
N CYS A 7 -21.58 -23.85 3.53
CA CYS A 7 -21.59 -22.50 4.07
C CYS A 7 -22.44 -21.60 3.17
N GLY A 8 -23.77 -21.72 3.29
CA GLY A 8 -24.72 -21.05 2.41
C GLY A 8 -24.71 -21.65 1.00
N ILE A 9 -24.40 -20.84 -0.01
CA ILE A 9 -24.29 -21.28 -1.41
C ILE A 9 -22.89 -21.81 -1.79
N TYR A 10 -21.94 -21.81 -0.84
CA TYR A 10 -20.56 -22.19 -1.07
C TYR A 10 -20.15 -23.40 -0.22
N THR A 11 -19.16 -24.15 -0.69
CA THR A 11 -18.51 -25.20 0.09
C THR A 11 -17.35 -24.63 0.87
N CYS A 12 -17.21 -25.11 2.10
CA CYS A 12 -16.21 -24.64 3.04
C CYS A 12 -15.61 -25.79 3.83
N ILE A 13 -14.44 -25.54 4.39
CA ILE A 13 -13.71 -26.48 5.24
C ILE A 13 -13.32 -25.78 6.53
N LYS A 14 -13.22 -26.54 7.62
CA LYS A 14 -12.67 -26.01 8.87
C LYS A 14 -11.20 -25.65 8.65
N SER A 15 -10.83 -24.44 9.05
CA SER A 15 -9.44 -23.98 9.00
C SER A 15 -8.59 -24.77 10.00
N PRO A 16 -7.37 -25.20 9.64
CA PRO A 16 -6.42 -25.80 10.58
C PRO A 16 -5.73 -24.77 11.48
N VAL A 17 -5.93 -23.47 11.22
CA VAL A 17 -5.40 -22.36 12.01
C VAL A 17 -6.57 -21.68 12.71
N ASP A 18 -6.38 -21.32 13.98
CA ASP A 18 -7.33 -20.48 14.69
C ASP A 18 -7.22 -19.02 14.22
N TRP A 19 -8.31 -18.49 13.70
CA TRP A 19 -8.36 -17.14 13.14
C TRP A 19 -8.23 -16.07 14.23
N HIS A 20 -8.45 -16.42 15.51
CA HIS A 20 -8.20 -15.49 16.62
C HIS A 20 -6.75 -15.01 16.66
N LEU A 21 -5.79 -15.86 16.32
CA LEU A 21 -4.38 -15.48 16.25
C LEU A 21 -4.11 -14.48 15.10
N ILE A 22 -4.76 -14.69 13.97
CA ILE A 22 -4.67 -13.81 12.80
C ILE A 22 -5.35 -12.46 13.09
N ASP A 23 -6.50 -12.48 13.75
CA ASP A 23 -7.20 -11.27 14.18
C ASP A 23 -6.36 -10.47 15.18
N ALA A 24 -5.73 -11.14 16.15
CA ALA A 24 -4.81 -10.49 17.09
C ALA A 24 -3.64 -9.81 16.36
N LEU A 25 -3.03 -10.50 15.39
CA LEU A 25 -1.96 -9.92 14.55
C LEU A 25 -2.47 -8.71 13.75
N ALA A 26 -3.68 -8.78 13.19
CA ALA A 26 -4.31 -7.67 12.46
C ALA A 26 -4.56 -6.47 13.39
N ILE A 27 -5.11 -6.69 14.58
CA ILE A 27 -5.34 -5.65 15.59
C ILE A 27 -4.02 -5.00 16.01
N ILE A 28 -3.00 -5.79 16.33
CA ILE A 28 -1.65 -5.28 16.66
C ILE A 28 -1.10 -4.43 15.51
N THR A 29 -1.30 -4.89 14.26
CA THR A 29 -0.88 -4.16 13.06
C THR A 29 -1.61 -2.82 12.93
N VAL A 30 -2.93 -2.78 13.14
CA VAL A 30 -3.70 -1.52 13.12
C VAL A 30 -3.23 -0.57 14.22
N ILE A 31 -3.05 -1.06 15.44
CA ILE A 31 -2.52 -0.27 16.57
C ILE A 31 -1.14 0.29 16.22
N TRP A 32 -0.26 -0.52 15.62
CA TRP A 32 1.06 -0.09 15.18
C TRP A 32 1.00 0.99 14.12
N ILE A 33 0.11 0.86 13.12
CA ILE A 33 -0.10 1.88 12.08
C ILE A 33 -0.54 3.19 12.74
N ILE A 34 -1.53 3.16 13.63
CA ILE A 34 -2.02 4.35 14.33
C ILE A 34 -0.90 4.98 15.17
N ALA A 35 -0.17 4.17 15.96
CA ALA A 35 0.91 4.64 16.81
C ALA A 35 2.05 5.27 15.99
N THR A 36 2.41 4.68 14.84
CA THR A 36 3.45 5.22 13.95
C THR A 36 2.99 6.50 13.26
N PHE A 37 1.72 6.61 12.86
CA PHE A 37 1.13 7.87 12.39
C PHE A 37 1.20 8.98 13.42
N ILE A 38 0.76 8.70 14.65
CA ILE A 38 0.78 9.68 15.75
C ILE A 38 2.22 10.07 16.05
N TYR A 39 3.12 9.10 16.18
CA TYR A 39 4.54 9.34 16.46
C TYR A 39 5.20 10.20 15.39
N LYS A 40 5.06 9.84 14.11
CA LYS A 40 5.68 10.58 13.00
C LYS A 40 4.97 11.89 12.68
N GLY A 41 3.66 11.96 12.85
CA GLY A 41 2.85 13.17 12.67
C GLY A 41 3.17 14.23 13.71
N ILE A 42 3.37 13.84 14.98
CA ILE A 42 3.71 14.74 16.08
C ILE A 42 5.21 15.08 16.12
N LYS A 43 6.11 14.11 15.83
CA LYS A 43 7.58 14.29 15.91
C LYS A 43 8.24 14.30 14.53
N GLN A 44 7.80 15.17 13.62
CA GLN A 44 8.11 15.24 12.17
C GLN A 44 9.57 15.13 11.67
N TYR A 45 10.58 14.85 12.51
CA TYR A 45 12.01 14.76 12.23
C TYR A 45 12.44 13.88 11.02
N LYS A 46 11.58 13.05 10.44
CA LYS A 46 11.88 12.28 9.21
C LYS A 46 10.97 12.54 8.01
N VAL A 47 9.79 13.15 8.19
CA VAL A 47 8.91 13.54 7.06
C VAL A 47 9.61 14.65 6.25
N PHE A 48 10.28 15.52 6.99
CA PHE A 48 11.35 16.41 6.58
C PHE A 48 12.63 15.68 6.13
N ASN A 49 12.60 14.58 5.40
CA ASN A 49 13.80 14.11 4.66
C ASN A 49 13.47 13.87 3.18
N TYR A 50 12.22 14.05 2.80
CA TYR A 50 11.79 13.92 1.41
C TYR A 50 11.62 15.33 0.84
N PRO A 51 12.48 15.75 -0.10
CA PRO A 51 12.38 17.08 -0.71
C PRO A 51 10.98 17.33 -1.31
N GLN A 52 10.25 16.27 -1.72
CA GLN A 52 8.89 16.38 -2.22
C GLN A 52 7.85 16.76 -1.15
N MET A 53 8.07 16.42 0.14
CA MET A 53 7.16 16.81 1.23
C MET A 53 7.49 18.19 1.79
N TYR A 54 8.78 18.56 1.82
CA TYR A 54 9.23 19.92 2.16
C TYR A 54 8.72 20.99 1.20
N ALA A 55 8.61 20.64 -0.07
CA ALA A 55 8.13 21.53 -1.12
C ALA A 55 6.62 21.80 -1.05
N MET A 56 5.84 20.99 -0.32
CA MET A 56 4.38 21.04 -0.42
C MET A 56 3.64 21.62 0.78
N ILE A 57 4.16 21.53 2.02
CA ILE A 57 3.38 22.00 3.18
C ILE A 57 4.27 22.47 4.35
N PRO A 58 4.29 23.78 4.68
CA PRO A 58 4.86 24.31 5.90
C PRO A 58 4.14 23.73 7.12
N TYR A 59 4.91 23.29 8.13
CA TYR A 59 4.40 22.73 9.39
C TYR A 59 3.26 23.52 10.04
N PRO A 60 3.30 24.87 10.09
CA PRO A 60 2.23 25.65 10.70
C PRO A 60 0.90 25.51 9.95
N GLU A 61 0.93 25.21 8.65
CA GLU A 61 -0.29 25.00 7.87
C GLU A 61 -0.85 23.59 8.06
N TRP A 62 0.00 22.58 8.25
CA TRP A 62 -0.43 21.20 8.50
C TRP A 62 -1.19 21.11 9.83
N ASP A 63 -0.61 21.64 10.91
CA ASP A 63 -1.20 21.59 12.25
C ASP A 63 -2.51 22.40 12.32
N ASN A 64 -2.51 23.61 11.77
CA ASN A 64 -3.71 24.47 11.79
C ASN A 64 -4.83 24.01 10.85
N LYS A 65 -4.51 23.41 9.69
CA LYS A 65 -5.52 23.08 8.65
C LYS A 65 -5.97 21.62 8.69
N LEU A 66 -5.10 20.66 8.99
CA LEU A 66 -5.45 19.23 9.03
C LEU A 66 -5.83 18.73 10.43
N LEU A 67 -5.15 19.22 11.47
CA LEU A 67 -5.38 18.82 12.87
C LEU A 67 -6.27 19.83 13.64
N GLY A 68 -6.52 21.01 13.06
CA GLY A 68 -7.45 22.01 13.58
C GLY A 68 -8.93 21.63 13.43
N LYS A 69 -9.83 22.45 14.02
CA LYS A 69 -11.28 22.27 13.86
C LYS A 69 -11.68 22.39 12.38
N SER A 70 -11.96 21.25 11.75
CA SER A 70 -12.49 21.17 10.39
C SER A 70 -13.94 21.66 10.35
N ASN A 71 -14.20 22.72 9.59
CA ASN A 71 -15.56 23.17 9.24
C ASN A 71 -16.13 22.41 8.03
N VAL A 72 -15.44 21.36 7.56
CA VAL A 72 -15.84 20.59 6.38
C VAL A 72 -16.74 19.42 6.80
N GLY A 73 -17.92 19.36 6.20
CA GLY A 73 -18.85 18.25 6.41
C GLY A 73 -18.26 16.92 5.95
N ALA A 74 -18.56 15.85 6.68
CA ALA A 74 -18.05 14.50 6.43
C ALA A 74 -18.23 14.05 4.96
N GLY A 75 -19.34 14.43 4.30
CA GLY A 75 -19.59 14.11 2.90
C GLY A 75 -18.52 14.66 1.92
N ARG A 76 -17.98 15.86 2.17
CA ARG A 76 -16.91 16.44 1.34
C ARG A 76 -15.57 15.77 1.58
N LEU A 77 -15.28 15.37 2.83
CA LEU A 77 -14.08 14.59 3.16
C LEU A 77 -14.13 13.21 2.47
N ILE A 78 -15.29 12.54 2.52
CA ILE A 78 -15.50 11.26 1.84
C ILE A 78 -15.36 11.42 0.33
N ALA A 79 -15.96 12.45 -0.26
CA ALA A 79 -15.83 12.74 -1.70
C ALA A 79 -14.37 13.03 -2.09
N GLY A 80 -13.66 13.83 -1.29
CA GLY A 80 -12.23 14.12 -1.49
C GLY A 80 -11.36 12.87 -1.37
N PHE A 81 -11.69 11.96 -0.45
CA PHE A 81 -11.02 10.67 -0.28
C PHE A 81 -11.19 9.83 -1.55
N PHE A 82 -12.41 9.67 -2.05
CA PHE A 82 -12.67 8.89 -3.27
C PHE A 82 -12.08 9.55 -4.52
N LYS A 83 -12.11 10.88 -4.62
CA LYS A 83 -11.43 11.61 -5.70
C LYS A 83 -9.92 11.37 -5.66
N THR A 84 -9.32 11.36 -4.48
CA THR A 84 -7.89 11.01 -4.33
C THR A 84 -7.63 9.55 -4.70
N LEU A 85 -8.45 8.63 -4.19
CA LEU A 85 -8.29 7.19 -4.42
C LEU A 85 -8.45 6.80 -5.88
N PHE A 86 -9.39 7.41 -6.61
CA PHE A 86 -9.67 7.02 -7.99
C PHE A 86 -9.04 7.98 -9.00
N VAL A 87 -9.16 9.29 -8.84
CA VAL A 87 -8.65 10.26 -9.83
C VAL A 87 -7.16 10.50 -9.65
N ASP A 88 -6.72 10.75 -8.42
CA ASP A 88 -5.31 11.08 -8.18
C ASP A 88 -4.39 9.88 -8.24
N ALA A 89 -4.88 8.71 -7.84
CA ALA A 89 -4.14 7.47 -8.04
C ALA A 89 -3.99 7.12 -9.53
N LEU A 90 -5.05 7.26 -10.35
CA LEU A 90 -4.98 7.05 -11.81
C LEU A 90 -4.04 8.04 -12.50
N THR A 91 -4.06 9.30 -12.07
CA THR A 91 -3.16 10.33 -12.60
C THR A 91 -1.75 10.26 -12.01
N MET A 92 -1.50 9.34 -11.07
CA MET A 92 -0.23 9.20 -10.33
C MET A 92 0.16 10.44 -9.53
N ALA A 93 -0.78 11.33 -9.21
CA ALA A 93 -0.51 12.51 -8.41
C ALA A 93 -0.12 12.17 -6.97
N VAL A 94 -0.57 11.02 -6.43
CA VAL A 94 -0.21 10.54 -5.07
C VAL A 94 1.13 9.80 -5.05
N LEU A 95 1.47 9.11 -6.15
CA LEU A 95 2.66 8.26 -6.28
C LEU A 95 3.80 8.91 -7.07
N GLY A 96 3.60 10.18 -7.42
CA GLY A 96 4.50 11.00 -8.21
C GLY A 96 5.71 11.46 -7.39
N CYS A 97 6.58 10.52 -6.99
CA CYS A 97 7.98 10.87 -6.67
C CYS A 97 8.75 11.39 -7.90
N GLU A 98 8.13 11.33 -9.09
CA GLU A 98 8.68 11.62 -10.41
C GLU A 98 9.07 13.10 -10.67
N PHE A 99 9.01 13.96 -9.66
CA PHE A 99 9.29 15.39 -9.80
C PHE A 99 10.43 15.89 -8.92
N GLY A 100 11.12 15.00 -8.20
CA GLY A 100 12.41 15.31 -7.57
C GLY A 100 13.49 14.40 -8.12
N GLU A 101 14.63 14.97 -8.50
CA GLU A 101 15.88 14.21 -8.70
C GLU A 101 16.34 13.63 -7.36
N SER A 102 15.64 12.63 -6.82
CA SER A 102 16.26 11.80 -5.80
C SER A 102 17.31 10.97 -6.53
N TYR A 103 18.56 11.00 -6.07
CA TYR A 103 19.67 10.17 -6.61
C TYR A 103 19.31 8.67 -6.73
N ALA A 104 18.25 8.20 -6.07
CA ALA A 104 17.78 6.82 -6.07
C ALA A 104 16.67 6.50 -7.10
N GLU A 105 16.12 7.49 -7.82
CA GLU A 105 15.08 7.27 -8.84
C GLU A 105 15.49 7.92 -10.17
N ILE A 106 16.20 7.15 -10.99
CA ILE A 106 16.62 7.57 -12.34
C ILE A 106 15.37 7.67 -13.24
N VAL A 107 15.17 8.79 -13.92
CA VAL A 107 13.90 9.12 -14.63
C VAL A 107 13.83 8.52 -16.05
N ARG A 108 14.79 7.68 -16.45
CA ARG A 108 14.93 7.18 -17.84
C ARG A 108 13.72 6.39 -18.34
N THR A 109 12.95 5.78 -17.45
CA THR A 109 11.84 4.86 -17.78
C THR A 109 10.51 5.27 -17.14
N LYS A 110 10.25 6.58 -17.04
CA LYS A 110 9.08 7.18 -16.36
C LYS A 110 7.75 6.49 -16.70
N THR A 111 7.43 6.29 -17.98
CA THR A 111 6.17 5.67 -18.42
C THR A 111 6.02 4.23 -17.91
N VAL A 112 7.11 3.46 -17.90
CA VAL A 112 7.10 2.06 -17.46
C VAL A 112 6.95 1.97 -15.94
N LYS A 113 7.67 2.83 -15.19
CA LYS A 113 7.51 2.93 -13.73
C LYS A 113 6.11 3.37 -13.33
N ARG A 114 5.53 4.31 -14.09
CA ARG A 114 4.14 4.73 -13.92
C ARG A 114 3.16 3.57 -14.12
N ALA A 115 3.29 2.81 -15.20
CA ALA A 115 2.44 1.65 -15.45
C ALA A 115 2.58 0.60 -14.33
N ALA A 116 3.82 0.32 -13.90
CA ALA A 116 4.10 -0.61 -12.80
C ALA A 116 3.43 -0.21 -11.48
N LYS A 117 3.57 1.07 -11.09
CA LYS A 117 2.96 1.60 -9.87
C LYS A 117 1.43 1.61 -9.94
N LEU A 118 0.84 1.94 -11.11
CA LEU A 118 -0.61 1.86 -11.33
C LEU A 118 -1.14 0.43 -11.17
N LEU A 119 -0.44 -0.57 -11.73
CA LEU A 119 -0.78 -1.98 -11.55
C LEU A 119 -0.75 -2.34 -10.06
N ILE A 120 0.29 -1.95 -9.33
CA ILE A 120 0.39 -2.21 -7.89
C ILE A 120 -0.77 -1.59 -7.11
N VAL A 121 -1.14 -0.33 -7.39
CA VAL A 121 -2.26 0.33 -6.70
C VAL A 121 -3.58 -0.39 -6.94
N TRP A 122 -3.92 -0.65 -8.21
CA TRP A 122 -5.14 -1.37 -8.53
C TRP A 122 -5.12 -2.79 -7.95
N GLY A 123 -3.95 -3.41 -7.92
CA GLY A 123 -3.74 -4.69 -7.27
C GLY A 123 -4.07 -4.65 -5.77
N PHE A 124 -3.59 -3.63 -5.05
CA PHE A 124 -3.94 -3.40 -3.64
C PHE A 124 -5.41 -3.05 -3.43
N ILE A 125 -6.04 -2.29 -4.34
CA ILE A 125 -7.49 -1.99 -4.27
C ILE A 125 -8.29 -3.30 -4.38
N PHE A 126 -7.98 -4.15 -5.36
CA PHE A 126 -8.66 -5.44 -5.51
C PHE A 126 -8.38 -6.38 -4.33
N ALA A 127 -7.14 -6.43 -3.83
CA ALA A 127 -6.81 -7.20 -2.63
C ALA A 127 -7.55 -6.69 -1.38
N GLY A 128 -7.68 -5.38 -1.22
CA GLY A 128 -8.45 -4.76 -0.13
C GLY A 128 -9.93 -5.11 -0.20
N LEU A 129 -10.55 -4.97 -1.38
CA LEU A 129 -11.95 -5.37 -1.61
C LEU A 129 -12.15 -6.87 -1.38
N SER A 130 -11.22 -7.70 -1.84
CA SER A 130 -11.19 -9.14 -1.58
C SER A 130 -11.23 -9.45 -0.09
N THR A 131 -10.33 -8.85 0.69
CA THR A 131 -10.25 -9.03 2.15
C THR A 131 -11.53 -8.58 2.84
N ILE A 132 -12.08 -7.42 2.47
CA ILE A 132 -13.34 -6.90 3.04
C ILE A 132 -14.49 -7.88 2.75
N ILE A 133 -14.64 -8.32 1.51
CA ILE A 133 -15.70 -9.26 1.12
C ILE A 133 -15.51 -10.61 1.83
N ALA A 134 -14.27 -11.12 1.92
CA ALA A 134 -13.98 -12.34 2.67
C ALA A 134 -14.37 -12.20 4.15
N TYR A 135 -14.01 -11.10 4.79
CA TYR A 135 -14.33 -10.84 6.20
C TYR A 135 -15.83 -10.84 6.49
N ILE A 136 -16.65 -10.28 5.59
CA ILE A 136 -18.11 -10.22 5.78
C ILE A 136 -18.85 -11.48 5.33
N THR A 137 -18.29 -12.27 4.41
CA THR A 137 -18.99 -13.43 3.82
C THR A 137 -18.51 -14.78 4.31
N PHE A 138 -17.28 -14.88 4.83
CA PHE A 138 -16.71 -16.17 5.22
C PHE A 138 -17.07 -16.45 6.68
N PRO A 139 -17.63 -17.64 6.99
CA PRO A 139 -17.88 -17.99 8.37
C PRO A 139 -16.57 -18.13 9.14
N TYR A 140 -16.59 -17.70 10.39
CA TYR A 140 -15.41 -17.66 11.24
C TYR A 140 -14.77 -19.05 11.40
N ASN A 141 -13.45 -19.15 11.27
CA ASN A 141 -12.70 -20.41 11.29
C ASN A 141 -13.02 -21.39 10.12
N TYR A 142 -13.65 -20.91 9.05
CA TYR A 142 -13.86 -21.71 7.83
C TYR A 142 -13.20 -21.05 6.61
N ILE A 143 -12.70 -21.89 5.69
CA ILE A 143 -12.12 -21.47 4.42
C ILE A 143 -13.09 -21.84 3.30
N ILE A 144 -13.50 -20.87 2.49
CA ILE A 144 -14.35 -21.11 1.32
C ILE A 144 -13.52 -21.67 0.15
N LEU A 145 -13.98 -22.78 -0.42
CA LEU A 145 -13.28 -23.50 -1.49
C LEU A 145 -13.69 -23.07 -2.90
N ASN A 146 -14.85 -22.47 -3.08
CA ASN A 146 -15.33 -22.06 -4.40
C ASN A 146 -14.48 -20.92 -4.96
N ILE A 147 -13.82 -21.16 -6.10
CA ILE A 147 -13.06 -20.13 -6.82
C ILE A 147 -13.97 -19.03 -7.37
N THR A 148 -15.25 -19.35 -7.63
CA THR A 148 -16.26 -18.41 -8.11
C THR A 148 -16.71 -17.39 -7.06
N ASN A 149 -16.28 -17.54 -5.80
CA ASN A 149 -16.56 -16.53 -4.79
C ASN A 149 -15.89 -15.20 -5.15
N PRO A 150 -16.61 -14.06 -5.13
CA PRO A 150 -16.08 -12.77 -5.56
C PRO A 150 -14.84 -12.34 -4.78
N ALA A 151 -14.71 -12.68 -3.49
CA ALA A 151 -13.51 -12.40 -2.72
C ALA A 151 -12.29 -13.09 -3.34
N ARG A 152 -12.38 -14.37 -3.75
CA ARG A 152 -11.26 -15.09 -4.34
C ARG A 152 -10.89 -14.55 -5.72
N ILE A 153 -11.88 -14.22 -6.55
CA ILE A 153 -11.65 -13.63 -7.89
C ILE A 153 -10.88 -12.30 -7.76
N LEU A 154 -11.38 -11.39 -6.91
CA LEU A 154 -10.73 -10.10 -6.68
C LEU A 154 -9.34 -10.27 -6.06
N GLY A 155 -9.16 -11.24 -5.15
CA GLY A 155 -7.87 -11.52 -4.53
C GLY A 155 -6.84 -12.01 -5.55
N MET A 156 -7.23 -12.90 -6.47
CA MET A 156 -6.36 -13.37 -7.54
C MET A 156 -6.03 -12.29 -8.56
N LEU A 157 -7.02 -11.49 -8.99
CA LEU A 157 -6.79 -10.34 -9.87
C LEU A 157 -5.86 -9.32 -9.22
N GLY A 158 -6.09 -9.02 -7.94
CA GLY A 158 -5.25 -8.13 -7.14
C GLY A 158 -3.82 -8.62 -7.05
N GLY A 159 -3.64 -9.90 -6.71
CA GLY A 159 -2.34 -10.55 -6.66
C GLY A 159 -1.61 -10.52 -8.00
N LEU A 160 -2.30 -10.78 -9.11
CA LEU A 160 -1.70 -10.75 -10.45
C LEU A 160 -1.15 -9.36 -10.79
N PHE A 161 -1.95 -8.32 -10.51
CA PHE A 161 -1.56 -6.93 -10.75
C PHE A 161 -0.38 -6.52 -9.89
N ILE A 162 -0.38 -6.91 -8.60
CA ILE A 162 0.73 -6.72 -7.67
C ILE A 162 2.01 -7.37 -8.19
N ILE A 163 1.97 -8.65 -8.60
CA ILE A 163 3.14 -9.38 -9.09
C ILE A 163 3.70 -8.74 -10.36
N ILE A 164 2.85 -8.51 -11.37
CA ILE A 164 3.30 -7.95 -12.65
C ILE A 164 3.87 -6.55 -12.43
N GLY A 165 3.17 -5.69 -11.68
CA GLY A 165 3.61 -4.35 -11.38
C GLY A 165 4.95 -4.33 -10.62
N ALA A 166 5.10 -5.16 -9.58
CA ALA A 166 6.34 -5.24 -8.81
C ALA A 166 7.50 -5.81 -9.64
N ALA A 167 7.26 -6.83 -10.47
CA ALA A 167 8.28 -7.40 -11.35
C ALA A 167 8.78 -6.37 -12.38
N ILE A 168 7.88 -5.60 -13.00
CA ILE A 168 8.25 -4.51 -13.92
C ILE A 168 9.05 -3.45 -13.16
N TRP A 169 8.59 -3.04 -11.97
CA TRP A 169 9.29 -2.03 -11.17
C TRP A 169 10.71 -2.45 -10.80
N LEU A 170 10.88 -3.67 -10.26
CA LEU A 170 12.18 -4.22 -9.93
C LEU A 170 13.08 -4.37 -11.15
N SER A 171 12.55 -4.88 -12.27
CA SER A 171 13.33 -5.07 -13.51
C SER A 171 13.90 -3.75 -14.03
N VAL A 172 13.05 -2.72 -14.07
CA VAL A 172 13.45 -1.38 -14.49
C VAL A 172 14.49 -0.79 -13.54
N ARG A 173 14.27 -0.93 -12.23
CA ARG A 173 15.16 -0.33 -11.23
C ARG A 173 16.52 -1.01 -11.20
N TYR A 174 16.56 -2.33 -11.33
CA TYR A 174 17.78 -3.12 -11.47
C TYR A 174 18.65 -2.64 -12.63
N LYS A 175 18.03 -2.34 -13.79
CA LYS A 175 18.75 -1.83 -14.97
C LYS A 175 19.28 -0.41 -14.81
N GLU A 176 18.67 0.39 -13.96
CA GLU A 176 19.02 1.80 -13.81
C GLU A 176 20.02 2.07 -12.68
N VAL A 177 19.87 1.42 -11.53
CA VAL A 177 20.62 1.75 -10.30
C VAL A 177 22.03 1.11 -10.29
N ASN A 178 22.31 0.16 -11.19
CA ASN A 178 23.59 -0.55 -11.30
C ASN A 178 24.12 -1.03 -9.93
N TYR A 179 23.31 -1.87 -9.28
CA TYR A 179 23.58 -2.38 -7.93
C TYR A 179 24.98 -3.00 -7.82
N LYS A 180 25.74 -2.59 -6.80
CA LYS A 180 27.10 -3.11 -6.55
C LYS A 180 27.11 -4.26 -5.55
N GLY A 181 25.97 -4.58 -4.92
CA GLY A 181 25.82 -5.71 -4.01
C GLY A 181 24.39 -5.90 -3.50
N VAL A 182 24.16 -7.00 -2.77
CA VAL A 182 22.84 -7.40 -2.23
C VAL A 182 22.28 -6.38 -1.22
N PHE A 183 23.13 -5.68 -0.48
CA PHE A 183 22.70 -4.68 0.50
C PHE A 183 22.14 -3.40 -0.15
N ASP A 184 22.62 -3.03 -1.34
CA ASP A 184 22.07 -1.90 -2.09
C ASP A 184 20.62 -2.18 -2.54
N PHE A 185 20.33 -3.45 -2.84
CA PHE A 185 19.00 -3.93 -3.22
C PHE A 185 18.02 -3.88 -2.04
N ILE A 186 18.40 -4.40 -0.87
CA ILE A 186 17.50 -4.47 0.30
C ILE A 186 17.15 -3.08 0.85
N GLY A 187 18.11 -2.14 0.87
CA GLY A 187 17.88 -0.79 1.40
C GLY A 187 17.06 0.14 0.49
N ALA A 188 17.26 0.07 -0.84
CA ALA A 188 16.60 0.96 -1.80
C ALA A 188 15.31 0.38 -2.41
N ASP A 189 15.19 -0.96 -2.46
CA ASP A 189 14.09 -1.69 -3.11
C ASP A 189 13.24 -2.53 -2.14
N TYR A 190 13.33 -2.28 -0.83
CA TYR A 190 12.46 -2.91 0.17
C TYR A 190 10.98 -2.93 -0.26
N LEU A 191 10.45 -1.79 -0.69
CA LEU A 191 9.03 -1.66 -1.04
C LEU A 191 8.62 -2.56 -2.22
N PRO A 192 9.22 -2.47 -3.42
CA PRO A 192 8.85 -3.36 -4.52
C PRO A 192 9.12 -4.83 -4.23
N VAL A 193 10.15 -5.19 -3.45
CA VAL A 193 10.40 -6.58 -3.03
C VAL A 193 9.29 -7.10 -2.14
N MET A 194 8.87 -6.33 -1.14
CA MET A 194 7.79 -6.73 -0.25
C MET A 194 6.45 -6.81 -0.95
N VAL A 195 6.16 -5.87 -1.85
CA VAL A 195 4.95 -5.91 -2.68
C VAL A 195 4.93 -7.18 -3.52
N LEU A 196 6.06 -7.55 -4.14
CA LEU A 196 6.18 -8.82 -4.86
C LEU A 196 5.95 -10.02 -3.94
N LEU A 197 6.54 -10.01 -2.74
CA LEU A 197 6.43 -11.09 -1.76
C LEU A 197 4.98 -11.25 -1.25
N ILE A 198 4.24 -10.15 -1.06
CA ILE A 198 2.80 -10.17 -0.74
C ILE A 198 2.02 -10.88 -1.86
N GLY A 199 2.28 -10.51 -3.11
CA GLY A 199 1.62 -11.15 -4.26
C GLY A 199 1.91 -12.64 -4.34
N ILE A 200 3.18 -13.03 -4.27
CA ILE A 200 3.62 -14.44 -4.35
C ILE A 200 3.05 -15.25 -3.18
N SER A 201 3.18 -14.75 -1.94
CA SER A 201 2.64 -15.43 -0.76
C SER A 201 1.13 -15.62 -0.82
N GLY A 202 0.39 -14.67 -1.40
CA GLY A 202 -1.05 -14.79 -1.63
C GLY A 202 -1.39 -15.93 -2.60
N PHE A 203 -0.65 -16.08 -3.70
CA PHE A 203 -0.85 -17.21 -4.62
C PHE A 203 -0.42 -18.54 -4.01
N ILE A 204 0.64 -18.58 -3.21
CA ILE A 204 1.03 -19.79 -2.47
C ILE A 204 -0.10 -20.21 -1.53
N LEU A 205 -0.73 -19.25 -0.83
CA LEU A 205 -1.91 -19.52 0.00
C LEU A 205 -3.07 -20.07 -0.82
N GLN A 206 -3.38 -19.51 -1.99
CA GLN A 206 -4.42 -20.06 -2.87
C GLN A 206 -4.10 -21.48 -3.34
N GLY A 207 -2.83 -21.75 -3.69
CA GLY A 207 -2.35 -23.08 -4.07
C GLY A 207 -2.47 -24.08 -2.92
N ALA A 208 -2.15 -23.65 -1.68
CA ALA A 208 -2.29 -24.49 -0.50
C ALA A 208 -3.75 -24.80 -0.17
N ILE A 209 -4.66 -23.84 -0.32
CA ILE A 209 -6.11 -24.07 -0.19
C ILE A 209 -6.59 -25.08 -1.24
N LEU A 210 -6.14 -24.97 -2.48
CA LEU A 210 -6.49 -25.91 -3.55
C LEU A 210 -5.95 -27.32 -3.28
N ALA A 211 -4.69 -27.44 -2.88
CA ALA A 211 -4.08 -28.71 -2.50
C ALA A 211 -4.85 -29.36 -1.34
N TYR A 212 -5.21 -28.57 -0.33
CA TYR A 212 -6.02 -29.01 0.79
C TYR A 212 -7.41 -29.50 0.37
N ALA A 213 -8.09 -28.76 -0.51
CA ALA A 213 -9.38 -29.15 -1.07
C ALA A 213 -9.33 -30.44 -1.90
N THR A 214 -8.20 -30.71 -2.54
CA THR A 214 -8.06 -31.83 -3.49
C THR A 214 -7.59 -33.11 -2.80
N TYR A 215 -6.60 -33.00 -1.91
CA TYR A 215 -5.88 -34.15 -1.35
C TYR A 215 -6.27 -34.49 0.08
N GLY A 216 -7.12 -33.69 0.74
CA GLY A 216 -7.56 -33.99 2.09
C GLY A 216 -6.60 -33.56 3.19
N THR A 217 -6.97 -33.96 4.40
CA THR A 217 -6.29 -33.71 5.68
C THR A 217 -5.06 -34.62 5.87
N THR A 218 -4.21 -34.74 4.84
CA THR A 218 -2.94 -35.44 5.01
C THR A 218 -1.96 -34.52 5.72
N LEU A 219 -1.09 -35.08 6.58
CA LEU A 219 -0.11 -34.31 7.35
C LEU A 219 0.70 -33.31 6.48
N PRO A 220 1.23 -33.70 5.29
CA PRO A 220 1.96 -32.76 4.44
C PRO A 220 1.11 -31.60 3.92
N VAL A 221 -0.16 -31.86 3.62
CA VAL A 221 -1.09 -30.87 3.04
C VAL A 221 -1.61 -29.91 4.09
N GLU A 222 -1.90 -30.41 5.30
CA GLU A 222 -2.19 -29.58 6.48
C GLU A 222 -1.01 -28.67 6.83
N ALA A 223 0.21 -29.23 6.89
CA ALA A 223 1.42 -28.46 7.15
C ALA A 223 1.67 -27.39 6.07
N PHE A 224 1.41 -27.71 4.80
CA PHE A 224 1.53 -26.74 3.71
C PHE A 224 0.52 -25.60 3.85
N LEU A 225 -0.76 -25.90 4.11
CA LEU A 225 -1.79 -24.87 4.34
C LEU A 225 -1.46 -24.00 5.56
N TRP A 226 -1.08 -24.62 6.67
CA TRP A 226 -0.68 -23.91 7.88
C TRP A 226 0.49 -22.96 7.59
N THR A 227 1.52 -23.45 6.91
CA THR A 227 2.71 -22.64 6.55
C THR A 227 2.33 -21.49 5.62
N ALA A 228 1.50 -21.75 4.62
CA ALA A 228 1.09 -20.73 3.65
C ALA A 228 0.25 -19.61 4.31
N ILE A 229 -0.65 -19.94 5.24
CA ILE A 229 -1.43 -18.96 6.01
C ILE A 229 -0.50 -18.04 6.78
N HIS A 230 0.43 -18.60 7.56
CA HIS A 230 1.36 -17.81 8.38
C HIS A 230 2.32 -17.00 7.52
N PHE A 231 2.88 -17.61 6.47
CA PHE A 231 3.80 -16.92 5.56
C PHE A 231 3.13 -15.70 4.92
N HIS A 232 1.90 -15.82 4.45
CA HIS A 232 1.17 -14.68 3.89
C HIS A 232 0.83 -13.63 4.96
N ALA A 233 0.25 -14.04 6.10
CA ALA A 233 -0.13 -13.12 7.17
C ALA A 233 1.06 -12.32 7.73
N ILE A 234 2.19 -13.00 8.00
CA ILE A 234 3.42 -12.36 8.48
C ILE A 234 3.98 -11.41 7.43
N THR A 235 3.97 -11.78 6.14
CA THR A 235 4.44 -10.91 5.06
C THR A 235 3.62 -9.63 4.96
N VAL A 236 2.29 -9.75 5.05
CA VAL A 236 1.37 -8.59 5.04
C VAL A 236 1.59 -7.70 6.26
N ALA A 237 1.71 -8.29 7.46
CA ALA A 237 1.99 -7.52 8.68
C ALA A 237 3.34 -6.80 8.59
N ALA A 238 4.40 -7.51 8.18
CA ALA A 238 5.73 -6.95 8.01
C ALA A 238 5.76 -5.79 7.01
N PHE A 239 5.03 -5.91 5.89
CA PHE A 239 4.86 -4.82 4.93
C PHE A 239 4.33 -3.57 5.62
N PHE A 240 3.21 -3.65 6.33
CA PHE A 240 2.63 -2.48 7.02
C PHE A 240 3.51 -1.95 8.15
N TRP A 241 4.18 -2.83 8.88
CA TRP A 241 5.01 -2.41 10.01
C TRP A 241 6.20 -1.60 9.56
N LEU A 242 6.85 -2.02 8.48
CA LEU A 242 8.05 -1.41 7.93
C LEU A 242 7.74 -0.34 6.88
N PHE A 243 6.53 -0.30 6.33
CA PHE A 243 6.07 0.73 5.38
C PHE A 243 6.45 2.13 5.87
N PHE A 244 6.11 2.43 7.12
CA PHE A 244 6.37 3.70 7.78
C PHE A 244 7.84 3.95 8.09
N TRP A 245 8.74 3.00 7.94
CA TRP A 245 10.17 3.18 8.19
C TRP A 245 11.00 3.23 6.91
N THR A 246 10.32 3.19 5.77
CA THR A 246 10.93 3.25 4.44
C THR A 246 10.55 4.54 3.73
N ASN A 247 11.08 4.71 2.52
CA ASN A 247 10.67 5.75 1.60
C ASN A 247 9.20 5.66 1.17
N ALA A 248 8.41 4.70 1.62
CA ALA A 248 7.00 4.57 1.25
C ALA A 248 6.06 5.50 2.04
N ASP A 249 6.50 6.05 3.18
CA ASP A 249 5.67 6.87 4.06
C ASP A 249 5.12 8.13 3.36
N HIS A 250 5.88 8.73 2.43
CA HIS A 250 5.41 9.87 1.62
C HIS A 250 4.09 9.59 0.88
N ILE A 251 3.83 8.33 0.49
CA ILE A 251 2.62 7.95 -0.25
C ILE A 251 1.38 8.29 0.58
N ILE A 252 1.43 7.99 1.88
CA ILE A 252 0.25 8.18 2.73
C ILE A 252 0.07 9.65 3.10
N TYR A 253 1.15 10.37 3.38
CA TYR A 253 1.06 11.81 3.61
C TYR A 253 0.52 12.55 2.39
N MET A 254 1.00 12.19 1.19
CA MET A 254 0.49 12.74 -0.06
C MET A 254 -0.99 12.43 -0.28
N PHE A 255 -1.40 11.20 0.05
CA PHE A 255 -2.80 10.78 -0.07
C PHE A 255 -3.72 11.60 0.86
N PHE A 256 -3.35 11.77 2.13
CA PHE A 256 -4.14 12.58 3.06
C PHE A 256 -4.17 14.05 2.66
N TRP A 257 -3.06 14.59 2.17
CA TRP A 257 -3.01 15.96 1.68
C TRP A 257 -3.92 16.19 0.47
N ARG A 258 -3.88 15.30 -0.53
CA ARG A 258 -4.75 15.39 -1.71
C ARG A 258 -6.23 15.26 -1.33
N THR A 259 -6.53 14.40 -0.37
CA THR A 259 -7.88 14.25 0.20
C THR A 259 -8.35 15.56 0.83
N TYR A 260 -7.49 16.19 1.64
CA TYR A 260 -7.75 17.50 2.21
C TYR A 260 -7.94 18.57 1.12
N TYR A 261 -7.04 18.65 0.14
CA TYR A 261 -7.16 19.61 -0.96
C TYR A 261 -8.52 19.51 -1.65
N HIS A 262 -8.96 18.30 -2.03
CA HIS A 262 -10.26 18.12 -2.70
C HIS A 262 -11.46 18.40 -1.80
N ALA A 263 -11.36 18.10 -0.50
CA ALA A 263 -12.46 18.35 0.44
C ALA A 263 -12.67 19.85 0.69
N TYR A 264 -11.62 20.65 0.53
CA TYR A 264 -11.59 22.09 0.81
C TYR A 264 -11.61 22.96 -0.45
N GLU A 265 -11.39 22.38 -1.64
CA GLU A 265 -11.48 23.05 -2.94
C GLU A 265 -12.84 23.76 -3.12
N GLY A 266 -12.81 25.05 -3.44
CA GLY A 266 -14.01 25.87 -3.66
C GLY A 266 -14.70 26.42 -2.41
N LEU A 267 -14.12 26.27 -1.20
CA LEU A 267 -14.60 26.99 -0.02
C LEU A 267 -14.10 28.45 0.01
N PRO A 268 -14.98 29.42 0.35
CA PRO A 268 -14.55 30.80 0.53
C PRO A 268 -13.53 30.91 1.68
N ASN A 269 -12.51 31.76 1.52
CA ASN A 269 -11.43 32.03 2.48
C ASN A 269 -10.44 30.89 2.76
N ILE A 270 -10.44 29.80 1.97
CA ILE A 270 -9.45 28.74 2.11
C ILE A 270 -8.54 28.76 0.88
N THR A 271 -7.31 29.23 1.07
CA THR A 271 -6.26 29.13 0.07
C THR A 271 -5.86 27.66 -0.06
N THR A 272 -6.40 26.99 -1.07
CA THR A 272 -6.00 25.63 -1.46
C THR A 272 -4.72 25.63 -2.30
N LYS A 273 -4.23 26.80 -2.72
CA LYS A 273 -2.92 26.91 -3.36
C LYS A 273 -1.88 26.35 -2.39
N LEU A 274 -1.10 25.39 -2.88
CA LEU A 274 0.15 25.00 -2.24
C LEU A 274 0.93 26.30 -1.95
N PRO A 275 1.40 26.53 -0.72
CA PRO A 275 2.31 27.64 -0.44
C PRO A 275 3.47 27.56 -1.44
N GLN A 276 3.91 28.71 -1.94
CA GLN A 276 5.02 28.76 -2.88
C GLN A 276 6.24 28.05 -2.27
N GLU A 277 6.91 27.21 -3.05
CA GLU A 277 8.15 26.55 -2.65
C GLU A 277 9.17 27.61 -2.21
N THR A 278 9.32 27.81 -0.90
CA THR A 278 10.37 28.67 -0.34
C THR A 278 11.69 27.91 -0.17
N LEU A 279 11.66 26.59 -0.32
CA LEU A 279 12.80 25.71 -0.12
C LEU A 279 13.09 24.96 -1.42
N HIS A 280 14.25 25.24 -1.98
CA HIS A 280 14.72 24.53 -3.15
C HIS A 280 15.15 23.11 -2.77
N PRO A 281 14.82 22.08 -3.56
CA PRO A 281 15.17 20.71 -3.24
C PRO A 281 16.70 20.58 -3.15
N LEU A 282 17.18 19.94 -2.08
CA LEU A 282 18.61 19.74 -1.83
C LEU A 282 19.01 18.29 -2.10
N ASN A 283 20.21 18.13 -2.62
CA ASN A 283 20.87 16.86 -2.86
C ASN A 283 21.50 16.35 -1.54
N ARG A 284 22.06 15.12 -1.51
CA ARG A 284 22.73 14.55 -0.31
C ARG A 284 23.91 15.37 0.22
N THR A 285 24.47 16.28 -0.58
CA THR A 285 25.57 17.17 -0.19
C THR A 285 25.09 18.56 0.21
N GLY A 286 23.78 18.75 0.39
CA GLY A 286 23.18 20.04 0.73
C GLY A 286 23.17 21.06 -0.41
N LYS A 287 23.46 20.63 -1.65
CA LYS A 287 23.41 21.49 -2.85
C LYS A 287 22.03 21.46 -3.46
N GLU A 288 21.58 22.62 -3.89
CA GLU A 288 20.34 22.79 -4.62
C GLU A 288 20.32 22.00 -5.94
N ILE A 289 19.28 21.19 -6.15
CA ILE A 289 18.98 20.53 -7.43
C ILE A 289 17.99 21.38 -8.21
N GLN A 290 18.28 21.65 -9.49
CA GLN A 290 17.37 22.33 -10.42
C GLN A 290 16.21 21.38 -10.78
N GLY A 291 15.26 21.23 -9.88
CA GLY A 291 14.09 20.37 -10.04
C GLY A 291 12.93 20.86 -9.20
N GLY A 292 12.65 22.15 -9.24
CA GLY A 292 11.39 22.70 -8.70
C GLY A 292 10.23 22.37 -9.64
N TYR A 293 9.02 22.26 -9.07
CA TYR A 293 7.79 22.04 -9.82
C TYR A 293 7.55 23.20 -10.79
N LYS A 294 7.97 23.06 -12.06
CA LYS A 294 7.45 23.92 -13.13
C LYS A 294 6.02 23.49 -13.39
N TYR A 295 5.06 24.19 -12.77
CA TYR A 295 3.70 24.23 -13.29
C TYR A 295 3.80 24.66 -14.76
N LYS A 296 3.58 23.73 -15.68
CA LYS A 296 3.17 24.13 -17.03
C LYS A 296 1.85 24.85 -16.85
N LYS A 297 1.85 26.15 -17.14
CA LYS A 297 0.65 26.96 -17.28
C LYS A 297 -0.32 26.30 -18.25
#